data_AF-A0A7W1EJU8-F1
#
_entry.id   AF-A0A7W1EJU8-F1
#
_cell.length_a   1.000
_cell.length_b   1.000
_cell.length_c   1.000
_cell.angle_alpha   90.00
_cell.angle_beta   90.00
_cell.angle_gamma   90.00
#
_symmetry.space_group_name_H-M   'P 1'
#
loop_
_entity.id
_entity.type
_entity.pdbx_description
1 polymer ?
#
loop_
_entity_poly.entity_id
_entity_poly.type
_entity_poly.pdbx_seq_one_letter_code
_entity_poly.pdbx_strand_id
1 'polypeptide(L)'
;MNRTFRHHAADVRHAFLLASVLAASAALPASAQTTSPTAPPPVLASQNDPRPSVRAVPRAGAVSIDGRLDESAWSAAEVISDLHQQQPDEGKPPTERTELRIL
;
A
#
# COMPACT_ATOMS: atom_id res chain seq x y z
N MET A 1 29.59 37.92 -45.99
CA MET A 1 30.86 37.30 -45.55
C MET A 1 30.61 35.81 -45.37
N ASN A 2 31.23 35.00 -46.24
CA ASN A 2 31.38 33.53 -46.34
C ASN A 2 30.82 32.61 -45.25
N ARG A 3 30.44 31.35 -45.50
CA ARG A 3 30.06 30.50 -46.66
C ARG A 3 29.81 29.13 -46.01
N THR A 4 28.73 28.46 -46.39
CA THR A 4 28.41 27.06 -46.10
C THR A 4 29.52 26.11 -46.57
N PHE A 5 29.89 25.08 -45.80
CA PHE A 5 30.36 23.80 -46.32
C PHE A 5 30.18 22.70 -45.27
N ARG A 6 29.21 21.80 -45.49
CA ARG A 6 29.36 20.40 -45.08
C ARG A 6 30.40 19.78 -46.02
N HIS A 7 31.16 18.79 -45.57
CA HIS A 7 31.36 17.52 -46.29
C HIS A 7 32.37 16.60 -45.56
N HIS A 8 32.04 15.31 -45.61
CA HIS A 8 32.95 14.15 -45.67
C HIS A 8 33.74 13.71 -44.44
N ALA A 9 33.16 12.70 -43.77
CA ALA A 9 33.70 11.35 -43.62
C ALA A 9 35.21 11.15 -43.78
N ALA A 10 35.82 10.60 -42.73
CA ALA A 10 36.77 9.50 -42.87
C ALA A 10 36.75 8.69 -41.56
N ASP A 11 36.18 7.49 -41.65
CA ASP A 11 36.51 6.34 -40.83
C ASP A 11 38.01 6.00 -41.01
N VAL A 12 38.50 4.97 -40.32
CA VAL A 12 39.74 4.19 -40.57
C VAL A 12 40.79 4.28 -39.43
N ARG A 13 40.78 3.19 -38.63
CA ARG A 13 41.92 2.32 -38.26
C ARG A 13 42.35 2.18 -36.78
N HIS A 14 41.85 1.08 -36.20
CA HIS A 14 42.62 -0.10 -35.78
C HIS A 14 43.78 0.11 -34.80
N ALA A 15 43.51 -0.35 -33.58
CA ALA A 15 44.30 -1.33 -32.84
C ALA A 15 45.73 -0.91 -32.41
N PHE A 16 45.85 -0.61 -31.12
CA PHE A 16 46.98 -1.14 -30.35
C PHE A 16 46.53 -1.48 -28.91
N LEU A 17 46.57 -2.78 -28.60
CA LEU A 17 46.38 -3.40 -27.29
C LEU A 17 47.62 -3.16 -26.41
N LEU A 18 47.42 -3.09 -25.08
CA LEU A 18 48.26 -3.66 -23.99
C LEU A 18 47.65 -3.20 -22.64
N ALA A 19 46.86 -4.05 -21.96
CA ALA A 19 47.29 -4.95 -20.87
C ALA A 19 47.56 -4.19 -19.55
N SER A 20 46.59 -4.17 -18.62
CA SER A 20 46.55 -5.01 -17.39
C SER A 20 46.83 -4.17 -16.13
N VAL A 21 45.78 -3.76 -15.41
CA VAL A 21 45.33 -4.31 -14.11
C VAL A 21 46.31 -4.06 -12.97
N LEU A 22 45.94 -3.16 -12.05
CA LEU A 22 46.30 -3.31 -10.63
C LEU A 22 45.10 -2.93 -9.76
N ALA A 23 44.62 -3.95 -9.04
CA ALA A 23 43.47 -3.92 -8.15
C ALA A 23 43.78 -3.25 -6.81
N ALA A 24 42.77 -2.58 -6.25
CA ALA A 24 42.68 -2.34 -4.81
C ALA A 24 41.20 -2.24 -4.42
N SER A 25 40.53 -3.40 -4.36
CA SER A 25 39.19 -3.52 -3.77
C SER A 25 39.34 -3.56 -2.24
N ALA A 26 39.00 -2.46 -1.57
CA ALA A 26 38.81 -2.48 -0.12
C ALA A 26 37.50 -3.21 0.19
N ALA A 27 37.62 -4.42 0.74
CA ALA A 27 36.49 -5.22 1.17
C ALA A 27 35.83 -4.57 2.40
N LEU A 28 34.63 -4.01 2.21
CA LEU A 28 33.73 -3.70 3.32
C LEU A 28 33.07 -5.02 3.76
N PRO A 29 33.07 -5.39 5.05
CA PRO A 29 32.30 -6.52 5.52
C PRO A 29 30.81 -6.18 5.41
N ALA A 30 30.17 -6.69 4.37
CA ALA A 30 28.72 -6.64 4.19
C ALA A 30 28.04 -7.64 5.15
N SER A 31 27.88 -7.26 6.42
CA SER A 31 27.01 -7.96 7.37
C SER A 31 25.81 -7.09 7.69
N ALA A 32 24.91 -6.95 6.73
CA ALA A 32 23.60 -6.30 6.92
C ALA A 32 22.45 -7.10 6.28
N GLN A 33 22.66 -8.37 5.95
CA GLN A 33 21.58 -9.25 5.48
C GLN A 33 21.01 -10.02 6.66
N THR A 34 20.29 -9.30 7.53
CA THR A 34 19.29 -9.97 8.36
C THR A 34 18.16 -10.33 7.40
N THR A 35 18.11 -11.59 6.99
CA THR A 35 16.98 -12.13 6.25
C THR A 35 15.75 -12.03 7.15
N SER A 36 14.91 -11.03 6.93
CA SER A 36 13.55 -11.02 7.49
C SER A 36 12.88 -12.35 7.11
N PRO A 37 12.28 -13.09 8.04
CA PRO A 37 11.50 -14.26 7.67
C PRO A 37 10.42 -13.80 6.70
N THR A 38 10.42 -14.34 5.49
CA THR A 38 9.38 -14.14 4.50
C THR A 38 8.08 -14.68 5.08
N ALA A 39 7.28 -13.79 5.68
CA ALA A 39 5.88 -14.07 5.95
C ALA A 39 5.21 -14.40 4.61
N PRO A 40 4.32 -15.40 4.55
CA PRO A 40 3.53 -15.63 3.35
C PRO A 40 2.84 -14.32 2.97
N PRO A 41 2.74 -14.01 1.66
CA PRO A 41 2.05 -12.80 1.22
C PRO A 41 0.62 -12.80 1.81
N PRO A 42 0.11 -11.67 2.30
CA PRO A 42 -1.26 -11.59 2.76
C PRO A 42 -2.16 -12.07 1.63
N VAL A 43 -3.04 -13.04 1.92
CA VAL A 43 -4.08 -13.45 0.99
C VAL A 43 -5.02 -12.25 0.83
N LEU A 44 -4.85 -11.51 -0.26
CA LEU A 44 -5.74 -10.41 -0.60
C LEU A 44 -7.10 -11.03 -0.90
N ALA A 45 -8.12 -10.67 -0.11
CA ALA A 45 -9.49 -11.08 -0.37
C ALA A 45 -9.85 -10.74 -1.82
N SER A 46 -10.26 -11.75 -2.58
CA SER A 46 -10.67 -11.58 -3.96
C SER A 46 -12.02 -10.86 -4.01
N GLN A 47 -12.34 -10.23 -5.14
CA GLN A 47 -13.66 -9.64 -5.36
C GLN A 47 -14.80 -10.68 -5.31
N ASN A 48 -14.46 -11.96 -5.45
CA ASN A 48 -15.39 -13.08 -5.34
C ASN A 48 -15.53 -13.63 -3.92
N ASP A 49 -14.70 -13.20 -2.96
CA ASP A 49 -14.86 -13.64 -1.58
C ASP A 49 -16.11 -13.00 -0.96
N PRO A 50 -16.88 -13.73 -0.14
CA PRO A 50 -18.05 -13.18 0.52
C PRO A 50 -17.68 -11.94 1.35
N ARG A 51 -18.33 -10.81 1.08
CA ARG A 51 -18.14 -9.59 1.87
C ARG A 51 -19.05 -9.61 3.10
N PRO A 52 -18.58 -9.09 4.25
CA PRO A 52 -19.45 -8.83 5.39
C PRO A 52 -20.64 -7.98 4.94
N SER A 53 -21.84 -8.36 5.38
CA SER A 53 -23.07 -7.65 5.08
C SER A 53 -23.90 -7.50 6.35
N VAL A 54 -24.59 -6.38 6.45
CA VAL A 54 -25.43 -6.01 7.60
C VAL A 54 -26.74 -5.44 7.08
N ARG A 55 -27.80 -5.56 7.88
CA ARG A 55 -29.13 -5.09 7.49
C ARG A 55 -29.43 -3.72 8.11
N ALA A 56 -29.65 -2.72 7.27
CA ALA A 56 -30.22 -1.45 7.71
C ALA A 56 -31.68 -1.63 8.14
N VAL A 57 -32.12 -0.88 9.17
CA VAL A 57 -33.50 -0.89 9.64
C VAL A 57 -34.17 0.46 9.40
N PRO A 58 -35.37 0.53 8.79
CA PRO A 58 -35.97 1.83 8.48
C PRO A 58 -36.15 2.69 9.73
N ARG A 59 -35.76 3.97 9.65
CA ARG A 59 -35.98 4.91 10.75
C ARG A 59 -37.47 5.02 11.13
N ALA A 60 -37.75 4.90 12.42
CA ALA A 60 -39.08 5.16 12.98
C ALA A 60 -39.10 6.57 13.59
N GLY A 61 -39.93 7.45 13.04
CA GLY A 61 -40.05 8.84 13.51
C GLY A 61 -38.92 9.76 13.03
N ALA A 62 -38.83 10.93 13.66
CA ALA A 62 -37.77 11.91 13.40
C ALA A 62 -36.49 11.52 14.14
N VAL A 63 -35.34 11.82 13.54
CA VAL A 63 -34.01 11.65 14.12
C VAL A 63 -33.28 12.98 14.03
N SER A 64 -32.68 13.43 15.13
CA SER A 64 -31.81 14.60 15.17
C SER A 64 -30.39 14.20 14.79
N ILE A 65 -29.70 15.03 14.00
CA ILE A 65 -28.30 14.80 13.63
C ILE A 65 -27.43 15.77 14.44
N ASP A 66 -27.36 15.52 15.74
CA ASP A 66 -26.64 16.34 16.72
C ASP A 66 -25.46 15.61 17.38
N GLY A 67 -25.17 14.39 16.93
CA GLY A 67 -24.10 13.54 17.46
C GLY A 67 -24.52 12.67 18.64
N ARG A 68 -25.81 12.69 19.02
CA ARG A 68 -26.39 11.78 20.02
C ARG A 68 -27.15 10.65 19.30
N LEU A 69 -27.23 9.50 19.96
CA LEU A 69 -27.88 8.29 19.44
C LEU A 69 -28.91 7.78 20.47
N ASP A 70 -29.69 8.70 21.04
CA ASP A 70 -30.62 8.42 22.15
C ASP A 70 -32.06 8.17 21.69
N GLU A 71 -32.39 8.40 20.41
CA GLU A 71 -33.70 8.08 19.88
C GLU A 71 -33.97 6.56 19.78
N SER A 72 -35.24 6.18 19.93
CA SER A 72 -35.67 4.77 19.86
C SER A 72 -35.33 4.08 18.54
N ALA A 73 -35.29 4.82 17.43
CA ALA A 73 -34.89 4.30 16.13
C ALA A 73 -33.47 3.71 16.18
N TRP A 74 -32.51 4.43 16.79
CA TRP A 74 -31.14 3.95 16.95
C TRP A 74 -31.04 2.74 17.88
N SER A 75 -31.83 2.73 18.96
CA SER A 75 -31.84 1.59 19.90
C SER A 75 -32.41 0.31 19.26
N ALA A 76 -33.24 0.43 18.22
CA ALA A 76 -33.80 -0.70 17.49
C ALA A 76 -32.86 -1.26 16.41
N ALA A 77 -31.81 -0.52 16.02
CA ALA A 77 -30.83 -0.98 15.06
C ALA A 77 -29.84 -1.98 15.69
N GLU A 78 -29.40 -2.95 14.88
CA GLU A 78 -28.35 -3.89 15.28
C GLU A 78 -27.05 -3.14 15.60
N VAL A 79 -26.39 -3.55 16.69
CA VAL A 79 -25.05 -3.06 17.05
C VAL A 79 -24.01 -3.89 16.31
N ILE A 80 -23.26 -3.26 15.43
CA ILE A 80 -22.15 -3.87 14.70
C ILE A 80 -20.86 -3.53 15.44
N SER A 81 -20.21 -4.57 15.99
CA SER A 81 -18.95 -4.41 16.75
C SER A 81 -17.82 -5.31 16.24
N ASP A 82 -18.11 -6.26 15.33
CA ASP A 82 -17.10 -7.13 14.73
C ASP A 82 -16.38 -6.39 13.59
N LEU A 83 -15.51 -5.48 13.98
CA LEU A 83 -14.77 -4.61 13.09
C LEU A 83 -13.31 -5.06 13.01
N HIS A 84 -12.66 -4.75 11.90
CA HIS A 84 -11.24 -4.99 11.70
C HIS A 84 -10.54 -3.65 11.45
N GLN A 85 -9.35 -3.48 12.01
CA GLN A 85 -8.54 -2.29 11.82
C GLN A 85 -7.98 -2.26 10.40
N GLN A 86 -7.99 -1.08 9.80
CA GLN A 86 -7.17 -0.83 8.60
C GLN A 86 -5.76 -0.37 8.99
N GLN A 87 -5.64 0.38 10.09
CA GLN A 87 -4.38 0.89 10.62
C GLN A 87 -4.44 0.92 12.16
N PRO A 88 -3.29 0.88 12.86
CA PRO A 88 -1.94 0.66 12.32
C PRO A 88 -1.69 -0.80 11.92
N ASP A 89 -2.41 -1.74 12.56
CA ASP A 89 -2.27 -3.18 12.34
C ASP A 89 -3.45 -3.71 11.51
N GLU A 90 -3.29 -3.75 10.19
CA GLU A 90 -4.35 -4.18 9.27
C GLU A 90 -4.90 -5.58 9.61
N GLY A 91 -6.22 -5.71 9.61
CA GLY A 91 -6.95 -6.95 9.80
C GLY A 91 -7.11 -7.40 11.27
N LYS A 92 -6.48 -6.73 12.25
CA LYS A 92 -6.65 -7.05 13.67
C LYS A 92 -7.95 -6.48 14.25
N PRO A 93 -8.42 -6.97 15.42
CA PRO A 93 -9.51 -6.33 16.15
C PRO A 93 -9.19 -4.87 16.52
N PRO A 94 -10.20 -3.98 16.63
CA PRO A 94 -9.99 -2.58 16.98
C PRO A 94 -9.43 -2.43 18.40
N THR A 95 -8.44 -1.54 18.54
CA THR A 95 -7.86 -1.12 19.82
C THR A 95 -8.80 -0.24 20.62
N GLU A 96 -9.71 0.48 19.94
CA GLU A 96 -10.73 1.33 20.54
C GLU A 96 -12.11 0.69 20.40
N ARG A 97 -12.94 0.79 21.45
CA ARG A 97 -14.33 0.31 21.38
C ARG A 97 -15.08 1.14 20.33
N THR A 98 -15.54 0.46 19.29
CA THR A 98 -16.30 1.06 18.20
C THR A 98 -17.59 0.27 18.00
N GLU A 99 -18.71 0.99 17.93
CA GLU A 99 -20.03 0.43 17.63
C GLU A 99 -20.62 1.18 16.45
N LEU A 100 -21.13 0.44 15.47
CA LEU A 100 -21.82 0.99 14.30
C LEU A 100 -23.29 0.58 14.33
N ARG A 101 -24.17 1.48 13.88
CA ARG A 101 -25.60 1.23 13.68
C ARG A 101 -26.05 1.86 12.37
N ILE A 102 -27.00 1.24 11.68
CA ILE A 102 -27.47 1.71 10.37
C ILE A 102 -29.01 1.71 10.35
N LEU A 103 -29.58 2.87 10.04
CA LEU A 103 -31.02 3.09 9.80
C LEU A 103 -31.36 3.21 8.31
#